data_AF-A0A834IQA9-F1
#
_entry.id   AF-A0A834IQA9-F1
#
_cell.length_a   1.000
_cell.length_b   1.000
_cell.length_c   1.000
_cell.angle_alpha   90.00
_cell.angle_beta   90.00
_cell.angle_gamma   90.00
#
_symmetry.space_group_name_H-M   'P 1'
#
loop_
_entity.id
_entity.type
_entity.pdbx_description
1 polymer ?
#
loop_
_entity_poly.entity_id
_entity_poly.type
_entity_poly.pdbx_seq_one_letter_code
_entity_poly.pdbx_strand_id
1 'polypeptide(L)'
;MPKRYALGGPYLSVHLRRRDFVRGRPDDTPDLKSVAQQISKQLENLRLTKLFIATDAPDSEFIELKSRISEKYEVYKYSAPHDVQEKFHEAGIAIIEQIICSYARYFIGTAESTFTFRIQEEREILGFPIDTTFNVLCKENNCKKPSVWQIVY
;
A
#
# COMPACT_ATOMS: atom_id res chain seq x y z
N MET A 1 13.99 14.65 -18.25
CA MET A 1 13.42 13.91 -17.10
C MET A 1 12.06 13.36 -17.49
N PRO A 2 11.67 12.17 -17.00
CA PRO A 2 10.33 11.61 -17.16
C PRO A 2 9.23 12.64 -16.88
N LYS A 3 8.18 12.70 -17.69
CA LYS A 3 6.99 13.53 -17.40
C LYS A 3 6.19 12.89 -16.26
N ARG A 4 5.98 13.62 -15.17
CA ARG A 4 5.31 13.12 -13.95
C ARG A 4 4.04 13.92 -13.65
N TYR A 5 2.95 13.61 -14.34
CA TYR A 5 1.69 14.36 -14.23
C TYR A 5 0.51 13.51 -13.77
N ALA A 6 0.73 12.21 -13.48
CA ALA A 6 -0.35 11.35 -13.03
C ALA A 6 -0.82 11.76 -11.62
N LEU A 7 -2.13 11.99 -11.49
CA LEU A 7 -2.75 12.38 -10.22
C LEU A 7 -3.28 11.18 -9.42
N GLY A 8 -3.73 10.13 -10.11
CA GLY A 8 -4.39 8.98 -9.50
C GLY A 8 -5.80 9.23 -8.99
N GLY A 9 -6.49 8.14 -8.65
CA GLY A 9 -7.83 8.19 -8.08
C GLY A 9 -7.84 8.78 -6.66
N PRO A 10 -8.98 9.30 -6.18
CA PRO A 10 -9.09 10.00 -4.90
C PRO A 10 -9.09 9.03 -3.69
N TYR A 11 -8.03 8.25 -3.54
CA TYR A 11 -7.82 7.32 -2.43
C TYR A 11 -6.33 7.17 -2.11
N LEU A 12 -6.05 6.86 -0.85
CA LEU A 12 -4.75 6.38 -0.39
C LEU A 12 -4.70 4.87 -0.62
N SER A 13 -3.57 4.36 -1.11
CA SER A 13 -3.31 2.92 -1.11
C SER A 13 -2.18 2.58 -0.16
N VAL A 14 -2.36 1.47 0.57
CA VAL A 14 -1.36 0.90 1.45
C VAL A 14 -1.15 -0.57 1.11
N HIS A 15 0.10 -0.97 0.91
CA HIS A 15 0.48 -2.37 0.93
C HIS A 15 1.14 -2.73 2.26
N LEU A 16 0.46 -3.59 3.03
CA LEU A 16 0.88 -4.06 4.34
C LEU A 16 1.22 -5.55 4.28
N ARG A 17 2.52 -5.87 4.24
CA ARG A 17 3.03 -7.24 4.33
C ARG A 17 3.23 -7.64 5.79
N ARG A 18 2.61 -8.73 6.23
CA ARG A 18 2.63 -9.21 7.63
C ARG A 18 3.25 -10.58 7.77
N ARG A 19 2.67 -11.64 7.19
CA ARG A 19 2.88 -13.05 7.58
C ARG A 19 4.30 -13.42 8.00
N ASP A 20 5.17 -13.70 7.03
CA ASP A 20 6.57 -14.10 7.24
C ASP A 20 7.42 -12.95 7.77
N PHE A 21 7.02 -11.71 7.48
CA PHE A 21 7.71 -10.48 7.90
C PHE A 21 7.65 -10.28 9.41
N VAL A 22 6.53 -10.59 10.06
CA VAL A 22 6.38 -10.48 11.52
C VAL A 22 7.37 -11.40 12.24
N ARG A 23 7.66 -12.59 11.68
CA ARG A 23 8.59 -13.56 12.29
C ARG A 23 10.04 -13.33 11.87
N GLY A 24 10.27 -13.00 10.60
CA GLY A 24 11.61 -12.87 10.02
C GLY A 24 12.21 -11.46 10.11
N ARG A 25 11.39 -10.43 10.33
CA ARG A 25 11.79 -9.01 10.38
C ARG A 25 10.96 -8.23 11.41
N PRO A 26 10.96 -8.65 12.69
CA PRO A 26 10.16 -7.99 13.71
C PRO A 26 10.53 -6.50 13.83
N ASP A 27 11.80 -6.12 13.65
CA ASP A 27 12.28 -4.74 13.80
C ASP A 27 11.87 -3.80 12.67
N ASP A 28 11.53 -4.33 11.49
CA ASP A 28 11.06 -3.52 10.35
C ASP A 28 9.53 -3.53 10.23
N THR A 29 8.84 -4.39 10.97
CA THR A 29 7.39 -4.57 10.85
C THR A 29 6.65 -3.72 11.89
N PRO A 30 5.92 -2.66 11.48
CA PRO A 30 5.15 -1.85 12.42
C PRO A 30 3.98 -2.62 13.01
N ASP A 31 3.60 -2.25 14.23
CA ASP A 31 2.35 -2.71 14.83
C ASP A 31 1.13 -2.03 14.19
N LEU A 32 -0.05 -2.64 14.33
CA LEU A 32 -1.27 -2.16 13.69
C LEU A 32 -1.71 -0.77 14.19
N LYS A 33 -1.35 -0.39 15.43
CA LYS A 33 -1.65 0.94 15.99
C LYS A 33 -0.82 2.01 15.28
N SER A 34 0.47 1.78 15.11
CA SER A 34 1.38 2.66 14.37
C SER A 34 0.97 2.77 12.90
N VAL A 35 0.59 1.65 12.27
CA VAL A 35 0.07 1.66 10.90
C VAL A 35 -1.20 2.51 10.79
N ALA A 36 -2.17 2.34 11.68
CA ALA A 36 -3.41 3.13 11.69
C ALA A 36 -3.14 4.64 11.87
N GLN A 37 -2.17 5.00 12.70
CA GLN A 37 -1.75 6.39 12.91
C GLN A 37 -1.12 7.00 11.65
N GLN A 38 -0.20 6.28 11.00
CA GLN A 38 0.43 6.71 9.75
C GLN A 38 -0.60 6.90 8.62
N ILE A 39 -1.52 5.94 8.48
CA ILE A 39 -2.64 6.00 7.53
C ILE A 39 -3.52 7.23 7.80
N SER A 40 -3.96 7.41 9.04
CA SER A 40 -4.88 8.49 9.41
C SER A 40 -4.26 9.87 9.16
N LYS A 41 -2.98 10.02 9.51
CA LYS A 41 -2.20 11.24 9.24
C LYS A 41 -2.11 11.52 7.74
N GLN A 42 -1.85 10.50 6.94
CA GLN A 42 -1.71 10.69 5.49
C GLN A 42 -3.04 11.00 4.81
N LEU A 43 -4.13 10.35 5.22
CA LEU A 43 -5.48 10.66 4.73
C LEU A 43 -5.87 12.11 5.02
N GLU A 44 -5.58 12.59 6.24
CA GLU A 44 -5.84 13.97 6.64
C GLU A 44 -5.02 14.98 5.84
N ASN A 45 -3.71 14.77 5.73
CA ASN A 45 -2.81 15.63 4.96
C ASN A 45 -3.23 15.76 3.49
N LEU A 46 -3.65 14.66 2.89
CA LEU A 46 -4.06 14.60 1.48
C LEU A 46 -5.53 14.96 1.25
N ARG A 47 -6.31 15.16 2.32
CA ARG A 47 -7.77 15.37 2.28
C ARG A 47 -8.50 14.25 1.52
N LEU A 48 -8.10 13.00 1.78
CA LEU A 48 -8.68 11.81 1.17
C LEU A 48 -9.61 11.11 2.16
N THR A 49 -10.74 10.61 1.67
CA THR A 49 -11.72 9.86 2.48
C THR A 49 -11.66 8.36 2.29
N LYS A 50 -11.00 7.89 1.22
CA LYS A 50 -10.95 6.48 0.82
C LYS A 50 -9.56 5.90 1.00
N LEU A 51 -9.52 4.68 1.54
CA LEU A 51 -8.32 3.90 1.77
C LEU A 51 -8.48 2.52 1.13
N PHE A 52 -7.52 2.12 0.32
CA PHE A 52 -7.38 0.74 -0.14
C PHE A 52 -6.20 0.08 0.58
N ILE A 53 -6.39 -1.14 1.08
CA ILE A 53 -5.35 -1.93 1.75
C ILE A 53 -5.15 -3.25 1.01
N ALA A 54 -3.97 -3.44 0.42
CA ALA A 54 -3.48 -4.73 -0.05
C ALA A 54 -2.68 -5.39 1.08
N THR A 55 -3.09 -6.58 1.52
CA THR A 55 -2.41 -7.26 2.63
C THR A 55 -2.54 -8.78 2.58
N ASP A 56 -1.49 -9.47 3.00
CA ASP A 56 -1.50 -10.91 3.24
C ASP A 56 -1.92 -11.27 4.68
N ALA A 57 -2.27 -10.28 5.51
CA ALA A 57 -2.69 -10.49 6.88
C ALA A 57 -4.02 -11.30 6.96
N PRO A 58 -4.21 -12.09 8.02
CA PRO A 58 -5.51 -12.72 8.29
C PRO A 58 -6.62 -11.67 8.43
N ASP A 59 -7.86 -12.08 8.17
CA ASP A 59 -9.01 -11.16 8.26
C ASP A 59 -9.19 -10.57 9.66
N SER A 60 -8.80 -11.28 10.72
CA SER A 60 -8.79 -10.76 12.08
C SER A 60 -7.89 -9.53 12.25
N GLU A 61 -6.67 -9.56 11.69
CA GLU A 61 -5.75 -8.41 11.72
C GLU A 61 -6.26 -7.26 10.84
N PHE A 62 -6.89 -7.57 9.70
CA PHE A 62 -7.51 -6.54 8.87
C PHE A 62 -8.67 -5.84 9.59
N ILE A 63 -9.54 -6.60 10.26
CA ILE A 63 -10.64 -6.06 11.06
C ILE A 63 -10.10 -5.22 12.22
N GLU A 64 -9.05 -5.68 12.90
CA GLU A 64 -8.39 -4.92 13.96
C GLU A 64 -7.78 -3.61 13.44
N LEU A 65 -7.10 -3.64 12.28
CA LEU A 65 -6.56 -2.42 11.68
C LEU A 65 -7.68 -1.45 11.30
N LYS A 66 -8.75 -1.96 10.70
CA LYS A 66 -9.92 -1.16 10.31
C LYS A 66 -10.59 -0.51 11.52
N SER A 67 -10.73 -1.22 12.64
CA SER A 67 -11.36 -0.66 13.86
C SER A 67 -10.53 0.44 14.53
N ARG A 68 -9.22 0.51 14.22
CA ARG A 68 -8.30 1.56 14.69
C ARG A 68 -8.32 2.81 13.80
N ILE A 69 -8.92 2.73 12.61
CA ILE A 69 -9.06 3.86 11.68
C ILE A 69 -10.42 4.51 11.91
N SER A 70 -10.47 5.85 11.91
CA SER A 70 -11.71 6.59 12.13
C SER A 70 -12.79 6.22 11.10
N GLU A 71 -14.03 6.02 11.55
CA GLU A 71 -15.19 5.66 10.73
C GLU A 71 -15.53 6.68 9.63
N LYS A 72 -14.98 7.90 9.71
CA LYS A 72 -15.10 8.90 8.63
C LYS A 72 -14.38 8.49 7.34
N TYR A 73 -13.49 7.49 7.40
CA TYR A 73 -12.75 6.96 6.27
C TYR A 73 -13.35 5.64 5.78
N GLU A 74 -13.54 5.54 4.47
CA GLU A 74 -14.00 4.32 3.82
C GLU A 74 -12.79 3.40 3.55
N VAL A 75 -12.75 2.25 4.23
CA VAL A 75 -11.64 1.28 4.12
C VAL A 75 -12.04 0.09 3.25
N TYR A 76 -11.28 -0.13 2.18
CA TYR A 76 -11.48 -1.14 1.16
C TYR A 76 -10.35 -2.18 1.16
N LYS A 77 -10.73 -3.44 0.94
CA LYS A 77 -9.85 -4.57 0.60
C LYS A 77 -10.50 -5.29 -0.58
N TYR A 78 -9.70 -5.73 -1.55
CA TYR A 78 -10.26 -6.47 -2.69
C TYR A 78 -10.67 -7.86 -2.24
N SER A 79 -11.94 -8.20 -2.45
CA SER A 79 -12.47 -9.56 -2.27
C SER A 79 -12.86 -10.06 -3.64
N ALA A 80 -12.03 -10.95 -4.20
CA ALA A 80 -12.25 -11.50 -5.53
C ALA A 80 -13.53 -12.36 -5.52
N PRO A 81 -14.48 -12.14 -6.46
CA PRO A 81 -15.58 -13.08 -6.70
C PRO A 81 -15.07 -14.48 -7.06
N HIS A 82 -15.87 -15.52 -6.84
CA HIS A 82 -15.46 -16.92 -7.05
C HIS A 82 -14.96 -17.20 -8.47
N ASP A 83 -15.67 -16.71 -9.49
CA ASP A 83 -15.28 -16.83 -10.90
C ASP A 83 -13.93 -16.15 -11.21
N VAL A 84 -13.65 -15.03 -10.55
CA VAL A 84 -12.35 -14.34 -10.64
C VAL A 84 -11.25 -15.17 -9.96
N GLN A 85 -11.55 -15.75 -8.78
CA GLN A 85 -10.59 -16.60 -8.06
C GLN A 85 -10.23 -17.85 -8.87
N GLU A 86 -11.22 -18.52 -9.47
CA GLU A 86 -11.00 -19.69 -10.33
C GLU A 86 -10.18 -19.34 -11.57
N LYS A 87 -10.47 -18.19 -12.18
CA LYS A 87 -9.82 -17.78 -13.43
C LYS A 87 -8.37 -17.31 -13.24
N PHE A 88 -8.10 -16.54 -12.20
CA PHE A 88 -6.83 -15.82 -12.05
C PHE A 88 -5.95 -16.36 -10.93
N HIS A 89 -6.49 -17.23 -10.07
CA HIS A 89 -5.81 -17.78 -8.90
C HIS A 89 -5.23 -16.68 -7.97
N GLU A 90 -4.53 -17.09 -6.92
CA GLU A 90 -3.97 -16.15 -5.94
C GLU A 90 -2.98 -15.16 -6.58
N ALA A 91 -2.16 -15.62 -7.52
CA ALA A 91 -1.17 -14.77 -8.19
C ALA A 91 -1.82 -13.68 -9.04
N GLY A 92 -2.91 -13.98 -9.76
CA GLY A 92 -3.61 -12.97 -10.55
C GLY A 92 -4.41 -12.01 -9.68
N ILE A 93 -4.96 -12.46 -8.54
CA ILE A 93 -5.56 -11.57 -7.53
C ILE A 93 -4.52 -10.59 -6.99
N ALA A 94 -3.30 -11.06 -6.71
CA ALA A 94 -2.19 -10.21 -6.29
C ALA A 94 -1.85 -9.14 -7.36
N ILE A 95 -1.93 -9.47 -8.66
CA ILE A 95 -1.76 -8.47 -9.72
C ILE A 95 -2.90 -7.44 -9.72
N ILE A 96 -4.15 -7.86 -9.51
CA ILE A 96 -5.28 -6.93 -9.39
C ILE A 96 -5.05 -5.95 -8.23
N GLU A 97 -4.60 -6.43 -7.07
CA GLU A 97 -4.25 -5.57 -5.95
C GLU A 97 -3.09 -4.61 -6.29
N GLN A 98 -2.06 -5.05 -7.00
CA GLN A 98 -0.97 -4.18 -7.45
C GLN A 98 -1.47 -3.07 -8.37
N ILE A 99 -2.38 -3.40 -9.31
CA ILE A 99 -3.01 -2.43 -10.21
C ILE A 99 -3.84 -1.42 -9.39
N ILE A 100 -4.67 -1.87 -8.46
CA ILE A 100 -5.42 -0.93 -7.60
C ILE A 100 -4.44 -0.04 -6.82
N CYS A 101 -3.34 -0.59 -6.30
CA CYS A 101 -2.36 0.23 -5.60
C CYS A 101 -1.66 1.24 -6.50
N SER A 102 -1.33 0.88 -7.74
CA SER A 102 -0.56 1.74 -8.63
C SER A 102 -1.36 2.96 -9.10
N TYR A 103 -2.69 2.89 -9.13
CA TYR A 103 -3.56 3.99 -9.56
C TYR A 103 -3.98 4.95 -8.42
N ALA A 104 -3.51 4.75 -7.19
CA ALA A 104 -3.85 5.61 -6.05
C ALA A 104 -3.22 7.01 -6.14
N ARG A 105 -3.84 8.01 -5.51
CA ARG A 105 -3.24 9.36 -5.41
C ARG A 105 -1.92 9.35 -4.64
N TYR A 106 -1.83 8.48 -3.65
CA TYR A 106 -0.64 8.29 -2.84
C TYR A 106 -0.52 6.82 -2.48
N PHE A 107 0.71 6.30 -2.51
CA PHE A 107 0.99 4.92 -2.16
C PHE A 107 2.00 4.85 -1.02
N ILE A 108 1.73 3.97 -0.05
CA ILE A 108 2.66 3.58 1.03
C ILE A 108 2.81 2.06 1.00
N GLY A 109 4.04 1.58 0.85
CA GLY A 109 4.35 0.15 0.83
C GLY A 109 4.90 -0.39 2.13
N THR A 110 5.40 -1.62 2.05
CA THR A 110 6.18 -2.25 3.12
C THR A 110 7.64 -2.31 2.67
N ALA A 111 8.57 -1.91 3.54
CA ALA A 111 10.01 -1.93 3.24
C ALA A 111 10.46 -3.33 2.81
N GLU A 112 11.33 -3.40 1.78
CA GLU A 112 11.91 -4.66 1.28
C GLU A 112 10.90 -5.70 0.75
N SER A 113 9.66 -5.29 0.48
CA SER A 113 8.68 -6.17 -0.16
C SER A 113 8.78 -6.09 -1.67
N THR A 114 9.01 -7.23 -2.32
CA THR A 114 8.98 -7.33 -3.79
C THR A 114 7.62 -6.95 -4.38
N PHE A 115 6.52 -7.21 -3.65
CA PHE A 115 5.18 -6.75 -4.03
C PHE A 115 5.09 -5.22 -4.05
N THR A 116 5.68 -4.55 -3.05
CA THR A 116 5.80 -3.07 -3.03
C THR A 116 6.65 -2.56 -4.18
N PHE A 117 7.77 -3.21 -4.49
CA PHE A 117 8.65 -2.79 -5.58
C PHE A 117 7.92 -2.80 -6.93
N ARG A 118 7.11 -3.82 -7.22
CA ARG A 118 6.32 -3.87 -8.46
C ARG A 118 5.29 -2.75 -8.55
N ILE A 119 4.66 -2.37 -7.44
CA ILE A 119 3.76 -1.21 -7.43
C ILE A 119 4.53 0.08 -7.69
N GLN A 120 5.73 0.25 -7.10
CA GLN A 120 6.55 1.44 -7.29
C GLN A 120 7.01 1.58 -8.74
N GLU A 121 7.48 0.49 -9.35
CA GLU A 121 7.86 0.46 -10.77
C GLU A 121 6.66 0.77 -11.69
N GLU A 122 5.49 0.20 -11.42
CA GLU A 122 4.28 0.51 -12.20
C GLU A 122 3.90 2.00 -12.10
N ARG A 123 4.03 2.58 -10.90
CA ARG A 123 3.79 4.02 -10.70
C ARG A 123 4.82 4.90 -11.41
N GLU A 124 6.07 4.45 -11.52
CA GLU A 124 7.10 5.10 -12.33
C GLU A 124 6.71 5.09 -13.82
N ILE A 125 6.26 3.94 -14.33
CA ILE A 125 5.80 3.78 -15.72
C ILE A 125 4.59 4.68 -16.00
N LEU A 126 3.62 4.72 -15.07
CA LEU A 126 2.42 5.56 -15.17
C LEU A 126 2.71 7.06 -15.01
N GLY A 127 3.92 7.46 -14.63
CA GLY A 127 4.31 8.86 -14.51
C GLY A 127 3.75 9.54 -13.25
N PHE A 128 3.67 8.83 -12.13
CA PHE A 128 3.37 9.44 -10.84
C PHE A 128 4.57 10.25 -10.30
N PRO A 129 4.31 11.31 -9.51
CA PRO A 129 5.35 12.00 -8.75
C PRO A 129 6.05 11.06 -7.74
N ILE A 130 7.37 11.20 -7.61
CA ILE A 130 8.25 10.33 -6.81
C ILE A 130 7.83 10.32 -5.33
N ASP A 131 7.47 11.50 -4.80
CA ASP A 131 7.01 11.73 -3.43
C ASP A 131 5.69 10.99 -3.12
N THR A 132 4.90 10.65 -4.14
CA THR A 132 3.67 9.85 -3.98
C THR A 132 3.89 8.35 -4.14
N THR A 133 5.10 7.92 -4.52
CA THR A 133 5.42 6.53 -4.92
C THR A 133 6.33 5.82 -3.94
N PHE A 134 7.47 6.41 -3.60
CA PHE A 134 8.49 5.76 -2.77
C PHE A 134 8.27 6.09 -1.30
N ASN A 135 7.21 5.52 -0.71
CA ASN A 135 6.89 5.65 0.71
C ASN A 135 6.75 4.27 1.33
N VAL A 136 7.17 4.12 2.59
CA VAL A 136 7.08 2.85 3.33
C VAL A 136 6.52 3.09 4.73
N LEU A 137 5.80 2.11 5.24
CA LEU A 137 5.37 2.09 6.64
C LEU A 137 6.59 1.91 7.56
N CYS A 138 6.66 2.70 8.63
CA CYS A 138 7.79 2.71 9.55
C CYS A 138 7.40 2.12 10.91
N LYS A 139 8.27 1.27 11.48
CA LYS A 139 8.24 0.93 12.89
C LYS A 139 9.06 2.00 13.64
N GLU A 140 8.40 3.05 14.14
CA GLU A 140 9.00 4.18 14.89
C GLU A 140 9.78 5.23 14.05
N ASN A 141 10.50 6.15 14.73
CA ASN A 141 11.20 7.30 14.13
C ASN A 141 12.39 6.90 13.22
N ASN A 142 12.81 5.64 13.23
CA ASN A 142 13.90 5.14 12.39
C ASN A 142 13.38 4.54 11.08
N CYS A 143 12.73 5.38 10.27
CA CYS A 143 12.26 4.92 8.97
C CYS A 143 13.43 4.70 8.01
N LYS A 144 13.63 3.45 7.57
CA LYS A 144 14.52 3.15 6.46
C LYS A 144 14.00 3.89 5.23
N LYS A 145 14.86 4.72 4.63
CA LYS A 145 14.51 5.38 3.36
C LYS A 145 14.30 4.29 2.31
N PRO A 146 13.19 4.31 1.57
CA PRO A 146 13.00 3.35 0.49
C PRO A 146 14.06 3.60 -0.59
N SER A 147 14.50 2.51 -1.22
CA SER A 147 15.30 2.60 -2.44
C SER A 147 14.48 3.28 -3.53
N VAL A 148 15.01 4.38 -4.08
CA VAL A 148 14.34 5.17 -5.14
C VAL A 148 14.98 4.81 -6.48
N TRP A 149 14.28 3.99 -7.25
CA TRP A 149 14.71 3.57 -8.59
C TRP A 149 13.85 4.31 -9.62
N GLN A 150 14.39 5.41 -10.17
CA GLN A 150 13.67 6.19 -11.16
C GLN A 150 13.75 5.54 -12.55
N ILE A 151 12.65 5.60 -13.30
CA ILE A 151 12.64 5.14 -14.68
C ILE A 151 13.60 5.97 -15.55
N VAL A 152 14.31 5.28 -16.45
CA VAL A 152 15.18 5.85 -17.49
C VAL A 152 14.65 5.34 -18.84
N TYR A 153 14.47 6.25 -19.80
CA TYR A 153 13.96 5.96 -21.16
C TYR A 153 15.07 5.94 -22.19
#